data_AF-A0A9D4L6K0-F1
#
_entry.id   AF-A0A9D4L6K0-F1
#
_cell.length_a   1.000
_cell.length_b   1.000
_cell.length_c   1.000
_cell.angle_alpha   90.00
_cell.angle_beta   90.00
_cell.angle_gamma   90.00
#
_symmetry.space_group_name_H-M   'P 1'
#
loop_
_entity.id
_entity.type
_entity.pdbx_description
1 polymer ?
#
loop_
_entity_poly.entity_id
_entity_poly.type
_entity_poly.pdbx_seq_one_letter_code
_entity_poly.pdbx_strand_id
1 'polypeptide(L)'
;MEPLRIVRVFDDRMPIHHKALDKRRVNRRKKSPTEETRKRSKMLTKLTRGASKADLKSEPPARPTTPKYLKDYFDYDKNSSSEESASDEDKTKGPAKTLDMSQKIYLTACIKEGVAPRRRLLKGLTQDGLNVNNCTLAPSDIKALAYALTTNMCVTSLDLSGNEIGREGMEYLVEILEENMTVTELRLSNARLGLYEVLLLTEMLSENMRITTLEVAGNDLDDECAKCFAEALKYNRKIKKLNLSHNKFNETGGKILAKSIETNDCIEDLDMSWNSIRMLGAIAWGDTLYNNVDLKHINLSWNGFGDEGAASIGEALEENNTLLTLDLTCNRIGFEGSRAIAKALGNNSSLESLALSQNPVTTQGAVELLTHLQINDESKLQELLLEGTQVTSEADDLYEEIRGFRSEFKFVHGGHVISPDTLAFKTVKPEEKNCRSSKS
;
A
#
# COMPACT_ATOMS: atom_id res chain seq x y z
N MET A 1 -29.92 21.43 -50.48
CA MET A 1 -29.89 21.01 -49.07
C MET A 1 -29.77 19.50 -49.05
N GLU A 2 -28.55 19.03 -48.81
CA GLU A 2 -28.13 17.69 -48.36
C GLU A 2 -26.60 17.78 -48.06
N PRO A 3 -26.00 16.83 -47.32
CA PRO A 3 -25.16 17.10 -46.15
C PRO A 3 -23.65 17.15 -46.42
N LEU A 4 -22.92 17.92 -45.61
CA LEU A 4 -21.45 17.92 -45.60
C LEU A 4 -20.91 16.90 -44.57
N ARG A 5 -20.43 15.77 -45.10
CA ARG A 5 -19.33 14.98 -44.52
C ARG A 5 -18.03 15.80 -44.65
N ILE A 6 -17.28 15.95 -43.56
CA ILE A 6 -15.82 16.17 -43.63
C ILE A 6 -15.15 15.17 -42.68
N VAL A 7 -14.49 14.21 -43.31
CA VAL A 7 -13.39 13.39 -42.77
C VAL A 7 -12.10 14.22 -42.87
N ARG A 8 -11.13 13.90 -42.00
CA ARG A 8 -9.68 14.28 -41.97
C ARG A 8 -9.36 15.32 -40.89
N VAL A 9 -8.29 15.19 -40.10
CA VAL A 9 -7.16 14.26 -40.03
C VAL A 9 -6.57 14.41 -38.61
N PHE A 10 -6.17 13.30 -37.99
CA PHE A 10 -5.31 13.28 -36.80
C PHE A 10 -3.99 13.98 -37.13
N ASP A 11 -3.66 15.07 -36.42
CA ASP A 11 -2.33 15.67 -36.48
C ASP A 11 -1.51 15.17 -35.28
N ASP A 12 -0.61 14.23 -35.58
CA ASP A 12 0.46 13.72 -34.73
C ASP A 12 1.45 14.83 -34.39
N ARG A 13 1.14 15.71 -33.42
CA ARG A 13 2.14 16.61 -32.82
C ARG A 13 1.89 16.91 -31.34
N MET A 14 2.23 15.96 -30.47
CA MET A 14 2.76 16.28 -29.14
C MET A 14 4.11 15.59 -28.88
N PRO A 15 5.23 16.12 -29.42
CA PRO A 15 6.56 15.71 -28.99
C PRO A 15 7.16 16.77 -28.06
N ILE A 16 6.71 16.88 -26.80
CA ILE A 16 7.32 17.83 -25.84
C ILE A 16 7.66 17.24 -24.46
N HIS A 17 7.03 16.17 -23.97
CA HIS A 17 7.38 15.65 -22.63
C HIS A 17 8.60 14.71 -22.59
N HIS A 18 8.82 13.86 -23.60
CA HIS A 18 9.92 12.88 -23.56
C HIS A 18 11.32 13.51 -23.68
N LYS A 19 11.47 14.55 -24.51
CA LYS A 19 12.76 15.28 -24.66
C LYS A 19 13.07 16.17 -23.45
N ALA A 20 12.06 16.62 -22.71
CA ALA A 20 12.26 17.39 -21.48
C ALA A 20 12.69 16.47 -20.32
N LEU A 21 12.11 15.26 -20.24
CA LEU A 21 12.50 14.21 -19.29
C LEU A 21 13.95 13.76 -19.52
N ASP A 22 14.35 13.47 -20.76
CA ASP A 22 15.74 13.08 -21.07
C ASP A 22 16.75 14.22 -20.81
N LYS A 23 16.42 15.47 -21.16
CA LYS A 23 17.32 16.62 -20.89
C LYS A 23 17.46 16.93 -19.40
N ARG A 24 16.40 16.77 -18.60
CA ARG A 24 16.48 16.92 -17.13
C ARG A 24 17.29 15.78 -16.50
N ARG A 25 17.11 14.53 -16.97
CA ARG A 25 17.87 13.35 -16.53
C ARG A 25 19.37 13.44 -16.84
N VAL A 26 19.75 13.86 -18.06
CA VAL A 26 21.16 14.04 -18.45
C VAL A 26 21.86 15.14 -17.64
N ASN A 27 21.13 16.20 -17.27
CA ASN A 27 21.66 17.27 -16.42
C ASN A 27 21.72 16.89 -14.92
N ARG A 28 20.90 15.94 -14.44
CA ARG A 28 20.91 15.47 -13.04
C ARG A 28 21.93 14.37 -12.76
N ARG A 29 22.23 13.49 -13.71
CA ARG A 29 23.28 12.43 -13.56
C ARG A 29 24.72 12.96 -13.43
N LYS A 30 24.96 14.26 -13.61
CA LYS A 30 26.28 14.91 -13.50
C LYS A 30 26.54 15.57 -12.14
N LYS A 31 25.62 15.44 -11.17
CA LYS A 31 25.73 16.14 -9.89
C LYS A 31 26.67 15.41 -8.95
N SER A 32 27.68 16.12 -8.45
CA SER A 32 28.67 15.61 -7.49
C SER A 32 28.14 15.67 -6.05
N PRO A 33 28.75 14.96 -5.09
CA PRO A 33 28.37 14.99 -3.65
C PRO A 33 28.33 16.41 -3.03
N THR A 34 29.06 17.35 -3.63
CA THR A 34 29.08 18.77 -3.28
C THR A 34 27.81 19.53 -3.70
N GLU A 35 27.02 19.01 -4.64
CA GLU A 35 25.77 19.61 -5.09
C GLU A 35 24.58 19.18 -4.22
N GLU A 36 24.60 17.94 -3.71
CA GLU A 36 23.65 17.38 -2.73
C GLU A 36 23.70 18.15 -1.40
N THR A 37 24.92 18.33 -0.86
CA THR A 37 25.15 19.18 0.32
C THR A 37 24.75 20.64 0.08
N ARG A 38 24.94 21.16 -1.13
CA ARG A 38 24.53 22.53 -1.51
C ARG A 38 23.01 22.68 -1.60
N LYS A 39 22.25 21.65 -2.02
CA LYS A 39 20.77 21.67 -2.02
C LYS A 39 20.21 21.58 -0.61
N ARG A 40 20.68 20.64 0.22
CA ARG A 40 20.31 20.55 1.65
C ARG A 40 20.60 21.87 2.37
N SER A 41 21.78 22.46 2.10
CA SER A 41 22.15 23.79 2.60
C SER A 41 21.21 24.90 2.10
N LYS A 42 20.82 24.92 0.81
CA LYS A 42 19.86 25.90 0.26
C LYS A 42 18.47 25.79 0.90
N MET A 43 17.99 24.58 1.19
CA MET A 43 16.72 24.33 1.92
C MET A 43 16.77 24.85 3.36
N LEU A 44 17.84 24.54 4.12
CA LEU A 44 18.09 25.16 5.43
C LEU A 44 18.20 26.70 5.33
N THR A 45 18.81 27.20 4.25
CA THR A 45 18.92 28.65 4.00
C THR A 45 17.57 29.28 3.66
N LYS A 46 16.66 28.57 2.99
CA LYS A 46 15.26 28.99 2.79
C LYS A 46 14.49 29.00 4.12
N LEU A 47 14.83 28.11 5.07
CA LEU A 47 14.27 28.15 6.43
C LEU A 47 14.72 29.42 7.19
N THR A 48 15.96 29.87 7.01
CA THR A 48 16.55 31.03 7.72
C THR A 48 16.35 32.39 7.02
N ARG A 49 16.12 32.42 5.70
CA ARG A 49 15.80 33.64 4.94
C ARG A 49 14.31 34.00 5.03
N GLY A 50 13.89 34.47 6.21
CA GLY A 50 12.58 35.10 6.44
C GLY A 50 12.65 36.57 6.86
N ALA A 51 13.85 37.16 6.96
CA ALA A 51 14.02 38.57 7.32
C ALA A 51 14.81 39.31 6.24
N SER A 52 14.10 40.00 5.34
CA SER A 52 14.71 40.94 4.40
C SER A 52 14.79 42.34 5.04
N LYS A 53 15.93 43.00 4.88
CA LYS A 53 16.35 44.29 5.46
C LYS A 53 15.64 45.53 4.88
N ALA A 54 14.39 45.44 4.42
CA ALA A 54 13.74 46.55 3.69
C ALA A 54 12.72 47.39 4.48
N ASP A 55 12.28 46.99 5.68
CA ASP A 55 11.22 47.71 6.43
C ASP A 55 11.71 48.35 7.75
N LEU A 56 12.88 49.00 7.74
CA LEU A 56 13.42 49.72 8.90
C LEU A 56 12.96 51.19 8.96
N LYS A 57 11.64 51.45 8.92
CA LYS A 57 11.03 52.72 9.39
C LYS A 57 9.57 52.53 9.81
N SER A 58 9.31 51.70 10.82
CA SER A 58 8.13 51.82 11.69
C SER A 58 8.41 51.09 13.00
N GLU A 59 7.83 51.57 14.10
CA GLU A 59 7.99 51.00 15.44
C GLU A 59 7.75 49.48 15.43
N PRO A 60 8.49 48.69 16.24
CA PRO A 60 8.37 47.24 16.21
C PRO A 60 6.96 46.82 16.62
N PRO A 61 6.25 46.01 15.81
CA PRO A 61 5.04 45.37 16.31
C PRO A 61 5.41 44.50 17.51
N ALA A 62 4.55 44.50 18.53
CA ALA A 62 4.73 43.72 19.74
C ALA A 62 5.18 42.29 19.37
N ARG A 63 6.27 41.83 20.00
CA ARG A 63 6.76 40.45 19.82
C ARG A 63 5.57 39.50 19.91
N PRO A 64 5.34 38.62 18.92
CA PRO A 64 4.38 37.55 19.10
C PRO A 64 4.85 36.77 20.34
N THR A 65 4.01 36.80 21.37
CA THR A 65 4.27 36.09 22.62
C THR A 65 4.51 34.62 22.29
N THR A 66 5.64 34.07 22.73
CA THR A 66 5.90 32.63 22.62
C THR A 66 4.67 31.90 23.14
N PRO A 67 4.02 31.04 22.33
CA PRO A 67 2.86 30.30 22.77
C PRO A 67 3.18 29.55 24.07
N LYS A 68 2.23 29.46 24.99
CA LYS A 68 2.48 28.94 26.36
C LYS A 68 3.12 27.53 26.34
N TYR A 69 2.77 26.71 25.35
CA TYR A 69 3.35 25.36 25.15
C TYR A 69 4.84 25.37 24.73
N LEU A 70 5.36 26.47 24.20
CA LEU A 70 6.76 26.65 23.80
C LEU A 70 7.62 27.19 24.93
N LYS A 71 7.06 27.97 25.88
CA LYS A 71 7.80 28.39 27.09
C LYS A 71 8.23 27.19 27.93
N ASP A 72 7.35 26.21 28.09
CA ASP A 72 7.65 24.97 28.82
C ASP A 72 8.75 24.12 28.14
N TYR A 73 9.00 24.34 26.84
CA TYR A 73 10.02 23.61 26.07
C TYR A 73 11.36 24.35 25.92
N PHE A 74 11.36 25.70 25.95
CA PHE A 74 12.54 26.53 25.68
C PHE A 74 13.14 27.21 26.93
N ASP A 75 12.46 27.20 28.09
CA ASP A 75 12.98 27.82 29.33
C ASP A 75 14.09 27.00 30.04
N TYR A 76 14.53 25.88 29.47
CA TYR A 76 15.58 25.03 30.08
C TYR A 76 17.02 25.30 29.62
N ASP A 77 17.23 26.10 28.57
CA ASP A 77 18.57 26.34 27.98
C ASP A 77 19.17 27.73 28.30
N LYS A 78 18.74 28.36 29.41
CA LYS A 78 19.39 29.56 29.96
C LYS A 78 20.01 29.29 31.33
N ASN A 79 21.08 28.51 31.34
CA ASN A 79 22.18 28.70 32.30
C ASN A 79 23.45 28.00 31.77
N SER A 80 24.09 28.63 30.78
CA SER A 80 25.51 28.47 30.55
C SER A 80 26.20 29.74 31.07
N SER A 81 26.50 29.75 32.36
CA SER A 81 27.55 30.55 33.01
C SER A 81 27.53 30.30 34.53
N SER A 82 28.71 30.43 35.13
CA SER A 82 29.09 30.37 36.56
C SER A 82 29.17 29.00 37.24
N GLU A 83 30.42 28.53 37.34
CA GLU A 83 31.18 28.20 38.57
C GLU A 83 30.56 27.32 39.67
N GLU A 84 31.39 26.36 40.07
CA GLU A 84 31.24 25.38 41.15
C GLU A 84 30.86 26.02 42.50
N SER A 85 29.87 25.44 43.17
CA SER A 85 29.97 25.15 44.61
C SER A 85 28.90 24.13 45.01
N ALA A 86 29.33 23.12 45.76
CA ALA A 86 28.52 22.02 46.24
C ALA A 86 27.64 22.42 47.44
N SER A 87 26.40 21.94 47.48
CA SER A 87 25.78 21.37 48.70
C SER A 87 24.43 20.73 48.36
N ASP A 88 24.16 19.63 49.06
CA ASP A 88 23.07 18.69 48.88
C ASP A 88 21.66 19.29 48.95
N GLU A 89 20.74 18.78 48.12
CA GLU A 89 19.44 18.26 48.58
C GLU A 89 18.65 17.57 47.46
N ASP A 90 18.10 16.41 47.81
CA ASP A 90 17.33 15.46 47.02
C ASP A 90 16.11 16.08 46.30
N LYS A 91 16.13 16.09 44.96
CA LYS A 91 14.93 15.95 44.11
C LYS A 91 15.27 15.13 42.88
N THR A 92 14.75 13.92 42.86
CA THR A 92 14.55 13.07 41.68
C THR A 92 13.93 13.85 40.50
N LYS A 93 14.76 14.44 39.64
CA LYS A 93 14.43 14.83 38.27
C LYS A 93 15.37 14.09 37.35
N GLY A 94 14.83 13.11 36.62
CA GLY A 94 15.58 12.42 35.57
C GLY A 94 16.19 13.42 34.58
N PRO A 95 17.26 13.05 33.86
CA PRO A 95 17.99 13.98 33.00
C PRO A 95 17.04 14.62 31.98
N ALA A 96 17.06 15.95 31.91
CA ALA A 96 16.29 16.70 30.93
C ALA A 96 16.61 16.16 29.53
N LYS A 97 15.61 15.62 28.83
CA LYS A 97 15.80 15.09 27.48
C LYS A 97 16.20 16.24 26.55
N THR A 98 17.47 16.31 26.18
CA THR A 98 17.96 17.20 25.14
C THR A 98 17.26 16.85 23.82
N LEU A 99 16.66 17.85 23.17
CA LEU A 99 15.98 17.64 21.90
C LEU A 99 17.01 17.34 20.80
N ASP A 100 16.71 16.33 19.99
CA ASP A 100 17.49 15.99 18.80
C ASP A 100 17.47 17.14 17.76
N MET A 101 18.48 17.20 16.90
CA MET A 101 18.57 18.24 15.88
C MET A 101 17.35 18.23 14.94
N SER A 102 16.84 17.06 14.56
CA SER A 102 15.65 16.95 13.71
C SER A 102 14.39 17.46 14.43
N GLN A 103 14.27 17.22 15.74
CA GLN A 103 13.19 17.77 16.57
C GLN A 103 13.26 19.30 16.66
N LYS A 104 14.46 19.87 16.81
CA LYS A 104 14.68 21.33 16.83
C LYS A 104 14.30 21.96 15.48
N ILE A 105 14.69 21.33 14.37
CA ILE A 105 14.32 21.78 13.02
C ILE A 105 12.81 21.71 12.82
N TYR A 106 12.16 20.62 13.24
CA TYR A 106 10.71 20.48 13.18
C TYR A 106 9.99 21.60 13.93
N LEU A 107 10.37 21.88 15.20
CA LEU A 107 9.77 22.95 15.99
C LEU A 107 9.95 24.33 15.31
N THR A 108 11.12 24.57 14.74
CA THR A 108 11.40 25.82 14.01
C THR A 108 10.55 25.92 12.75
N ALA A 109 10.41 24.83 12.00
CA ALA A 109 9.57 24.78 10.81
C ALA A 109 8.08 24.97 11.15
N CYS A 110 7.59 24.37 12.23
CA CYS A 110 6.22 24.60 12.74
C CYS A 110 5.95 26.07 13.02
N ILE A 111 6.88 26.77 13.69
CA ILE A 111 6.73 28.21 13.95
C ILE A 111 6.68 29.00 12.64
N LYS A 112 7.54 28.66 11.68
CA LYS A 112 7.61 29.35 10.38
C LYS A 112 6.35 29.15 9.54
N GLU A 113 5.83 27.93 9.51
CA GLU A 113 4.63 27.58 8.73
C GLU A 113 3.32 27.90 9.48
N GLY A 114 3.39 28.39 10.72
CA GLY A 114 2.21 28.73 11.54
C GLY A 114 1.43 27.50 12.02
N VAL A 115 2.09 26.36 12.17
CA VAL A 115 1.49 25.06 12.50
C VAL A 115 1.77 24.68 13.94
N ALA A 116 0.80 24.09 14.64
CA ALA A 116 1.00 23.58 15.99
C ALA A 116 1.83 22.29 15.98
N PRO A 117 2.97 22.22 16.71
CA PRO A 117 3.81 21.03 16.71
C PRO A 117 3.10 19.85 17.37
N ARG A 118 3.18 18.67 16.75
CA ARG A 118 2.51 17.47 17.26
C ARG A 118 3.47 16.57 18.02
N ARG A 119 3.03 16.10 19.19
CA ARG A 119 3.83 15.24 20.07
C ARG A 119 4.23 13.90 19.41
N ARG A 120 3.37 13.32 18.56
CA ARG A 120 3.69 12.08 17.83
C ARG A 120 4.85 12.30 16.85
N LEU A 121 4.80 13.37 16.06
CA LEU A 121 5.88 13.77 15.14
C LEU A 121 7.21 13.94 15.90
N LEU A 122 7.20 14.72 16.99
CA LEU A 122 8.40 14.94 17.81
C LEU A 122 9.00 13.63 18.33
N LYS A 123 8.18 12.73 18.89
CA LYS A 123 8.68 11.45 19.41
C LYS A 123 9.21 10.54 18.29
N GLY A 124 8.48 10.45 17.18
CA GLY A 124 8.82 9.54 16.08
C GLY A 124 10.07 9.94 15.30
N LEU A 125 10.45 11.23 15.31
CA LEU A 125 11.72 11.67 14.70
C LEU A 125 12.97 11.05 15.35
N THR A 126 12.86 10.52 16.57
CA THR A 126 13.94 9.82 17.27
C THR A 126 13.81 8.29 17.24
N GLN A 127 12.88 7.77 16.42
CA GLN A 127 12.58 6.35 16.29
C GLN A 127 12.75 5.92 14.84
N ASP A 128 12.95 4.62 14.61
CA ASP A 128 13.08 4.05 13.27
C ASP A 128 11.77 4.18 12.47
N GLY A 129 10.63 4.03 13.15
CA GLY A 129 9.30 4.19 12.58
C GLY A 129 8.64 5.50 12.99
N LEU A 130 8.42 6.41 12.04
CA LEU A 130 7.61 7.60 12.21
C LEU A 130 6.19 7.34 11.72
N ASN A 131 5.31 6.94 12.65
CA ASN A 131 3.88 6.77 12.38
C ASN A 131 3.07 7.98 12.82
N VAL A 132 2.50 8.67 11.83
CA VAL A 132 1.59 9.81 12.03
C VAL A 132 0.33 9.68 11.19
N ASN A 133 -0.14 8.44 11.03
CA ASN A 133 -1.35 8.17 10.29
C ASN A 133 -2.59 8.78 10.96
N ASN A 134 -3.60 9.10 10.13
CA ASN A 134 -4.90 9.63 10.56
C ASN A 134 -4.79 10.80 11.56
N CYS A 135 -3.77 11.64 11.40
CA CYS A 135 -3.50 12.76 12.30
C CYS A 135 -4.12 14.06 11.80
N THR A 136 -4.85 14.04 10.69
CA THR A 136 -5.39 15.23 10.02
C THR A 136 -4.30 16.28 9.78
N LEU A 137 -3.13 15.82 9.31
CA LEU A 137 -2.04 16.70 8.91
C LEU A 137 -2.45 17.46 7.65
N ALA A 138 -2.26 18.78 7.66
CA ALA A 138 -2.38 19.61 6.48
C ALA A 138 -1.08 19.59 5.66
N PRO A 139 -1.08 20.06 4.40
CA PRO A 139 0.13 20.14 3.58
C PRO A 139 1.28 20.91 4.26
N SER A 140 0.96 21.94 5.06
CA SER A 140 1.93 22.72 5.84
C SER A 140 2.56 21.93 7.00
N ASP A 141 1.81 21.02 7.65
CA ASP A 141 2.36 20.09 8.64
C ASP A 141 3.40 19.17 7.99
N ILE A 142 3.10 18.67 6.79
CA ILE A 142 3.96 17.74 6.06
C ILE A 142 5.20 18.45 5.56
N LYS A 143 5.08 19.69 5.09
CA LYS A 143 6.24 20.54 4.78
C LYS A 143 7.15 20.75 5.99
N ALA A 144 6.58 21.02 7.17
CA ALA A 144 7.36 21.15 8.40
C ALA A 144 8.08 19.84 8.78
N LEU A 145 7.40 18.70 8.62
CA LEU A 145 8.00 17.37 8.79
C LEU A 145 9.13 17.12 7.77
N ALA A 146 8.90 17.45 6.50
CA ALA A 146 9.86 17.26 5.43
C ALA A 146 11.18 17.97 5.78
N TYR A 147 11.14 19.21 6.26
CA TYR A 147 12.32 19.91 6.75
C TYR A 147 13.06 19.16 7.87
N ALA A 148 12.34 18.55 8.81
CA ALA A 148 12.95 17.75 9.87
C ALA A 148 13.67 16.51 9.32
N LEU A 149 13.09 15.86 8.30
CA LEU A 149 13.65 14.67 7.64
C LEU A 149 14.91 14.97 6.81
N THR A 150 15.21 16.24 6.50
CA THR A 150 16.41 16.62 5.72
C THR A 150 17.72 16.23 6.40
N THR A 151 17.73 16.25 7.73
CA THR A 151 18.91 15.90 8.55
C THR A 151 18.71 14.65 9.39
N ASN A 152 17.50 14.07 9.32
CA ASN A 152 17.17 12.91 10.10
C ASN A 152 17.89 11.68 9.54
N MET A 153 18.57 10.95 10.43
CA MET A 153 19.31 9.74 10.11
C MET A 153 18.74 8.51 10.82
N CYS A 154 17.57 8.63 11.46
CA CYS A 154 16.96 7.58 12.27
C CYS A 154 15.76 6.94 11.55
N VAL A 155 14.88 7.76 10.98
CA VAL A 155 13.62 7.29 10.39
C VAL A 155 13.91 6.48 9.13
N THR A 156 13.51 5.21 9.18
CA THR A 156 13.55 4.25 8.07
C THR A 156 12.16 3.94 7.53
N SER A 157 11.13 4.03 8.38
CA SER A 157 9.74 3.80 8.02
C SER A 157 8.90 5.06 8.27
N LEU A 158 8.31 5.61 7.20
CA LEU A 158 7.52 6.84 7.24
C LEU A 158 6.07 6.54 6.87
N ASP A 159 5.17 6.63 7.85
CA ASP A 159 3.73 6.43 7.66
C ASP A 159 2.96 7.74 7.79
N LEU A 160 2.51 8.25 6.64
CA LEU A 160 1.68 9.45 6.49
C LEU A 160 0.24 9.11 6.09
N SER A 161 -0.18 7.86 6.21
CA SER A 161 -1.48 7.39 5.71
C SER A 161 -2.66 8.11 6.35
N GLY A 162 -3.75 8.35 5.62
CA GLY A 162 -4.95 9.00 6.15
C GLY A 162 -4.77 10.49 6.49
N ASN A 163 -3.80 11.16 5.86
CA ASN A 163 -3.60 12.61 5.97
C ASN A 163 -3.81 13.30 4.63
N GLU A 164 -4.05 14.61 4.62
CA GLU A 164 -4.17 15.36 3.38
C GLU A 164 -2.82 15.91 2.97
N ILE A 165 -2.12 15.17 2.09
CA ILE A 165 -0.76 15.55 1.68
C ILE A 165 -0.79 16.83 0.84
N GLY A 166 -1.68 16.85 -0.15
CA GLY A 166 -1.80 17.94 -1.11
C GLY A 166 -0.54 18.17 -1.94
N ARG A 167 -0.65 19.02 -2.95
CA ARG A 167 0.45 19.33 -3.88
C ARG A 167 1.69 19.86 -3.18
N GLU A 168 1.51 20.87 -2.33
CA GLU A 168 2.63 21.50 -1.62
C GLU A 168 3.34 20.48 -0.73
N GLY A 169 2.61 19.72 0.09
CA GLY A 169 3.20 18.70 0.96
C GLY A 169 3.97 17.64 0.17
N MET A 170 3.43 17.22 -0.98
CA MET A 170 4.07 16.21 -1.83
C MET A 170 5.35 16.73 -2.50
N GLU A 171 5.37 17.96 -2.99
CA GLU A 171 6.56 18.58 -3.59
C GLU A 171 7.75 18.59 -2.61
N TYR A 172 7.52 19.03 -1.38
CA TYR A 172 8.57 19.05 -0.35
C TYR A 172 8.97 17.64 0.10
N LEU A 173 7.99 16.74 0.23
CA LEU A 173 8.26 15.35 0.60
C LEU A 173 9.15 14.66 -0.45
N VAL A 174 8.81 14.79 -1.73
CA VAL A 174 9.59 14.24 -2.85
C VAL A 174 10.99 14.85 -2.91
N GLU A 175 11.13 16.17 -2.82
CA GLU A 175 12.45 16.83 -2.87
C GLU A 175 13.40 16.29 -1.78
N ILE A 176 12.87 15.93 -0.62
CA ILE A 176 13.67 15.41 0.49
C ILE A 176 13.89 13.90 0.37
N LEU A 177 12.92 13.14 -0.11
CA LEU A 177 13.08 11.71 -0.34
C LEU A 177 14.03 11.40 -1.52
N GLU A 178 14.21 12.30 -2.49
CA GLU A 178 15.27 12.20 -3.51
C GLU A 178 16.66 12.13 -2.87
N GLU A 179 16.87 12.85 -1.77
CA GLU A 179 18.18 13.01 -1.13
C GLU A 179 18.30 12.21 0.18
N ASN A 180 17.19 11.76 0.76
CA ASN A 180 17.16 11.04 2.02
C ASN A 180 17.74 9.62 1.83
N MET A 181 18.64 9.24 2.72
CA MET A 181 19.39 7.99 2.61
C MET A 181 18.90 6.89 3.56
N THR A 182 17.89 7.17 4.39
CA THR A 182 17.45 6.29 5.48
C THR A 182 16.08 5.69 5.25
N VAL A 183 15.12 6.43 4.69
CA VAL A 183 13.74 5.99 4.49
C VAL A 183 13.65 4.89 3.44
N THR A 184 13.37 3.67 3.88
CA THR A 184 13.16 2.47 3.06
C THR A 184 11.69 2.13 2.87
N GLU A 185 10.82 2.54 3.81
CA GLU A 185 9.39 2.30 3.72
C GLU A 185 8.62 3.61 3.72
N LEU A 186 7.75 3.77 2.72
CA LEU A 186 6.91 4.96 2.56
C LEU A 186 5.45 4.54 2.44
N ARG A 187 4.63 4.98 3.40
CA ARG A 187 3.17 4.74 3.40
C ARG A 187 2.42 6.06 3.22
N LEU A 188 1.65 6.12 2.15
CA LEU A 188 0.83 7.24 1.71
C LEU A 188 -0.59 6.75 1.38
N SER A 189 -1.07 5.72 2.08
CA SER A 189 -2.40 5.16 1.84
C SER A 189 -3.47 6.13 2.34
N ASN A 190 -4.61 6.25 1.64
CA ASN A 190 -5.69 7.19 1.97
C ASN A 190 -5.20 8.65 2.13
N ALA A 191 -4.23 9.06 1.31
CA ALA A 191 -3.58 10.37 1.37
C ALA A 191 -4.16 11.41 0.38
N ARG A 192 -5.21 11.03 -0.36
CA ARG A 192 -5.84 11.82 -1.42
C ARG A 192 -4.84 12.23 -2.51
N LEU A 193 -3.98 11.31 -2.92
CA LEU A 193 -3.02 11.55 -4.00
C LEU A 193 -3.77 11.68 -5.34
N GLY A 194 -3.70 12.85 -5.97
CA GLY A 194 -4.15 13.02 -7.34
C GLY A 194 -3.06 12.64 -8.35
N LEU A 195 -3.39 12.74 -9.64
CA LEU A 195 -2.46 12.47 -10.73
C LEU A 195 -1.16 13.28 -10.64
N TYR A 196 -1.25 14.53 -10.18
CA TYR A 196 -0.07 15.39 -10.04
C TYR A 196 0.90 14.87 -8.97
N GLU A 197 0.35 14.50 -7.81
CA GLU A 197 1.11 13.94 -6.70
C GLU A 197 1.73 12.59 -7.06
N VAL A 198 0.99 11.73 -7.77
CA VAL A 198 1.51 10.46 -8.30
C VAL A 198 2.63 10.69 -9.33
N LEU A 199 2.50 11.69 -10.20
CA LEU A 199 3.55 12.00 -11.17
C LEU A 199 4.87 12.38 -10.46
N LEU A 200 4.79 13.24 -9.44
CA LEU A 200 5.98 13.60 -8.64
C LEU A 200 6.55 12.38 -7.90
N LEU A 201 5.68 11.55 -7.31
CA LEU A 201 6.10 10.33 -6.63
C LEU A 201 6.84 9.38 -7.58
N THR A 202 6.25 9.09 -8.73
CA THR A 202 6.77 8.14 -9.72
C THR A 202 8.05 8.63 -10.38
N GLU A 203 8.17 9.94 -10.64
CA GLU A 203 9.43 10.55 -11.08
C GLU A 203 10.55 10.32 -10.05
N MET A 204 10.29 10.56 -8.76
CA MET A 204 11.24 10.32 -7.69
C MET A 204 11.60 8.85 -7.55
N LEU A 205 10.62 7.95 -7.62
CA LEU A 205 10.84 6.50 -7.54
C LEU A 205 11.72 5.98 -8.69
N SER A 206 11.70 6.62 -9.86
CA SER A 206 12.57 6.22 -10.97
C SER A 206 14.06 6.48 -10.72
N GLU A 207 14.39 7.38 -9.79
CA GLU A 207 15.77 7.74 -9.40
C GLU A 207 16.13 7.24 -8.00
N ASN A 208 15.14 7.04 -7.11
CA ASN A 208 15.36 6.65 -5.73
C ASN A 208 15.85 5.20 -5.62
N MET A 209 16.97 5.05 -4.93
CA MET A 209 17.66 3.76 -4.80
C MET A 209 17.48 3.11 -3.41
N ARG A 210 16.57 3.61 -2.59
CA ARG A 210 16.44 3.25 -1.17
C ARG A 210 15.07 2.70 -0.78
N ILE A 211 13.98 3.25 -1.33
CA ILE A 211 12.63 2.80 -1.01
C ILE A 211 12.45 1.37 -1.52
N THR A 212 12.19 0.45 -0.60
CA THR A 212 11.91 -0.97 -0.87
C THR A 212 10.45 -1.32 -0.64
N THR A 213 9.74 -0.54 0.17
CA THR A 213 8.30 -0.72 0.45
C THR A 213 7.55 0.57 0.15
N LEU A 214 6.55 0.48 -0.73
CA LEU A 214 5.66 1.60 -1.07
C LEU A 214 4.21 1.18 -0.89
N GLU A 215 3.47 1.94 -0.09
CA GLU A 215 2.02 1.75 0.08
C GLU A 215 1.29 3.03 -0.32
N VAL A 216 0.43 2.95 -1.34
CA VAL A 216 -0.39 4.07 -1.85
C VAL A 216 -1.84 3.64 -2.03
N ALA A 217 -2.31 2.73 -1.17
CA ALA A 217 -3.67 2.18 -1.24
C ALA A 217 -4.74 3.25 -0.95
N GLY A 218 -5.94 3.12 -1.50
CA GLY A 218 -7.07 3.99 -1.10
C GLY A 218 -6.93 5.46 -1.53
N ASN A 219 -6.30 5.74 -2.67
CA ASN A 219 -6.08 7.10 -3.17
C ASN A 219 -6.96 7.47 -4.38
N ASP A 220 -7.94 6.63 -4.74
CA ASP A 220 -8.80 6.82 -5.91
C ASP A 220 -8.01 6.92 -7.24
N LEU A 221 -6.85 6.28 -7.33
CA LEU A 221 -5.95 6.37 -8.50
C LEU A 221 -6.55 5.69 -9.73
N ASP A 222 -6.51 6.36 -10.88
CA ASP A 222 -7.11 5.91 -12.13
C ASP A 222 -6.10 5.31 -13.12
N ASP A 223 -6.59 4.91 -14.30
CA ASP A 223 -5.81 4.32 -15.38
C ASP A 223 -4.67 5.24 -15.90
N GLU A 224 -4.76 6.57 -15.73
CA GLU A 224 -3.65 7.48 -16.06
C GLU A 224 -2.54 7.38 -15.01
N CYS A 225 -2.89 7.26 -13.73
CA CYS A 225 -1.93 6.99 -12.67
C CYS A 225 -1.23 5.63 -12.87
N ALA A 226 -1.93 4.61 -13.39
CA ALA A 226 -1.31 3.32 -13.75
C ALA A 226 -0.17 3.47 -14.76
N LYS A 227 -0.30 4.38 -15.75
CA LYS A 227 0.78 4.65 -16.72
C LYS A 227 2.00 5.24 -16.04
N CYS A 228 1.81 6.16 -15.10
CA CYS A 228 2.91 6.74 -14.32
C CYS A 228 3.66 5.67 -13.51
N PHE A 229 2.93 4.78 -12.84
CA PHE A 229 3.53 3.67 -12.11
C PHE A 229 4.25 2.70 -13.04
N ALA A 230 3.64 2.29 -14.15
CA ALA A 230 4.27 1.39 -15.11
C ALA A 230 5.60 1.94 -15.66
N GLU A 231 5.63 3.23 -15.99
CA GLU A 231 6.87 3.86 -16.47
C GLU A 231 7.94 3.92 -15.37
N ALA A 232 7.56 4.19 -14.11
CA ALA A 232 8.51 4.18 -13.00
C ALA A 232 9.03 2.78 -12.67
N LEU A 233 8.15 1.77 -12.65
CA LEU A 233 8.48 0.39 -12.31
C LEU A 233 9.37 -0.30 -13.35
N LYS A 234 9.35 0.16 -14.61
CA LYS A 234 10.29 -0.30 -15.64
C LYS A 234 11.75 -0.04 -15.25
N TYR A 235 12.02 1.06 -14.55
CA TYR A 235 13.36 1.50 -14.17
C TYR A 235 13.67 1.26 -12.68
N ASN A 236 12.67 1.26 -11.82
CA ASN A 236 12.88 1.01 -10.40
C ASN A 236 13.21 -0.47 -10.16
N ARG A 237 14.40 -0.71 -9.60
CA ARG A 237 14.93 -2.03 -9.28
C ARG A 237 15.18 -2.21 -7.77
N LYS A 238 14.34 -1.58 -6.95
CA LYS A 238 14.48 -1.54 -5.48
C LYS A 238 13.21 -1.85 -4.72
N ILE A 239 12.06 -1.44 -5.24
CA ILE A 239 10.78 -1.78 -4.62
C ILE A 239 10.61 -3.29 -4.66
N LYS A 240 10.50 -3.88 -3.47
CA LYS A 240 10.20 -5.30 -3.23
C LYS A 240 8.74 -5.49 -2.83
N LYS A 241 8.18 -4.53 -2.10
CA LYS A 241 6.79 -4.56 -1.64
C LYS A 241 6.03 -3.35 -2.17
N LEU A 242 4.96 -3.60 -2.91
CA LEU A 242 4.13 -2.55 -3.50
C LEU A 242 2.66 -2.79 -3.19
N ASN A 243 2.04 -1.83 -2.50
CA ASN A 243 0.61 -1.84 -2.27
C ASN A 243 -0.08 -0.73 -3.07
N LEU A 244 -0.88 -1.16 -4.05
CA LEU A 244 -1.69 -0.37 -4.96
C LEU A 244 -3.20 -0.64 -4.77
N SER A 245 -3.61 -1.29 -3.68
CA SER A 245 -5.00 -1.72 -3.47
C SER A 245 -5.97 -0.57 -3.22
N HIS A 246 -7.26 -0.88 -3.31
CA HIS A 246 -8.34 0.10 -3.07
C HIS A 246 -8.24 1.35 -3.97
N ASN A 247 -7.87 1.19 -5.23
CA ASN A 247 -7.81 2.25 -6.23
C ASN A 247 -8.79 1.96 -7.38
N LYS A 248 -8.69 2.71 -8.48
CA LYS A 248 -9.61 2.67 -9.63
C LYS A 248 -8.83 2.45 -10.92
N PHE A 249 -7.84 1.55 -10.92
CA PHE A 249 -7.06 1.26 -12.14
C PHE A 249 -7.87 0.59 -13.26
N ASN A 250 -9.04 0.04 -12.94
CA ASN A 250 -9.94 -0.61 -13.89
C ASN A 250 -9.23 -1.60 -14.83
N GLU A 251 -9.84 -1.90 -15.97
CA GLU A 251 -9.31 -2.83 -16.95
C GLU A 251 -8.06 -2.32 -17.67
N THR A 252 -8.06 -1.06 -18.11
CA THR A 252 -6.95 -0.54 -18.92
C THR A 252 -5.72 -0.32 -18.06
N GLY A 253 -5.88 0.31 -16.89
CA GLY A 253 -4.79 0.47 -15.93
C GLY A 253 -4.29 -0.87 -15.38
N GLY A 254 -5.20 -1.82 -15.11
CA GLY A 254 -4.84 -3.19 -14.71
C GLY A 254 -3.94 -3.88 -15.75
N LYS A 255 -4.28 -3.80 -17.04
CA LYS A 255 -3.46 -4.34 -18.14
C LYS A 255 -2.09 -3.66 -18.26
N ILE A 256 -2.05 -2.34 -18.10
CA ILE A 256 -0.80 -1.55 -18.16
C ILE A 256 0.15 -1.95 -17.04
N LEU A 257 -0.37 -2.07 -15.81
CA LEU A 257 0.41 -2.50 -14.66
C LEU A 257 0.87 -3.94 -14.80
N ALA A 258 -0.01 -4.85 -15.22
CA ALA A 258 0.34 -6.25 -15.50
C ALA A 258 1.57 -6.35 -16.43
N LYS A 259 1.53 -5.66 -17.58
CA LYS A 259 2.66 -5.66 -18.53
C LYS A 259 3.95 -5.07 -17.96
N SER A 260 3.84 -4.08 -17.07
CA SER A 260 5.01 -3.53 -16.39
C SER A 260 5.62 -4.54 -15.41
N ILE A 261 4.79 -5.22 -14.64
CA ILE A 261 5.20 -6.23 -13.66
C ILE A 261 5.78 -7.46 -14.34
N GLU A 262 5.26 -7.86 -15.51
CA GLU A 262 5.81 -8.96 -16.33
C GLU A 262 7.32 -8.82 -16.56
N THR A 263 7.80 -7.58 -16.73
CA THR A 263 9.23 -7.28 -16.98
C THR A 263 10.01 -6.82 -15.75
N ASN A 264 9.35 -6.67 -14.60
CA ASN A 264 9.98 -6.26 -13.35
C ASN A 264 10.51 -7.50 -12.61
N ASP A 265 11.78 -7.44 -12.21
CA ASP A 265 12.51 -8.55 -11.59
C ASP A 265 12.85 -8.27 -10.11
N CYS A 266 12.15 -7.35 -9.47
CA CYS A 266 12.46 -6.90 -8.11
C CYS A 266 11.28 -6.97 -7.14
N ILE A 267 10.05 -6.82 -7.63
CA ILE A 267 8.84 -6.87 -6.80
C ILE A 267 8.56 -8.32 -6.41
N GLU A 268 8.55 -8.58 -5.11
CA GLU A 268 8.28 -9.90 -4.53
C GLU A 268 6.88 -9.97 -3.91
N ASP A 269 6.31 -8.84 -3.49
CA ASP A 269 5.03 -8.73 -2.78
C ASP A 269 4.20 -7.59 -3.38
N LEU A 270 3.06 -7.93 -3.96
CA LEU A 270 2.19 -7.01 -4.69
C LEU A 270 0.73 -7.14 -4.24
N ASP A 271 0.17 -6.05 -3.74
CA ASP A 271 -1.27 -5.95 -3.47
C ASP A 271 -1.94 -5.04 -4.50
N MET A 272 -2.78 -5.67 -5.34
CA MET A 272 -3.60 -5.06 -6.37
C MET A 272 -5.09 -5.24 -6.09
N SER A 273 -5.46 -5.61 -4.86
CA SER A 273 -6.86 -5.87 -4.49
C SER A 273 -7.75 -4.64 -4.65
N TRP A 274 -9.04 -4.85 -4.89
CA TRP A 274 -10.04 -3.78 -5.00
C TRP A 274 -9.67 -2.71 -6.03
N ASN A 275 -9.43 -3.11 -7.29
CA ASN A 275 -9.10 -2.19 -8.39
C ASN A 275 -10.03 -2.30 -9.61
N SER A 276 -11.03 -3.19 -9.55
CA SER A 276 -11.95 -3.45 -10.67
C SER A 276 -11.24 -3.80 -11.99
N ILE A 277 -10.18 -4.61 -11.92
CA ILE A 277 -9.38 -5.00 -13.10
C ILE A 277 -10.26 -5.65 -14.18
N ARG A 278 -10.95 -6.76 -13.88
CA ARG A 278 -11.93 -7.43 -14.75
C ARG A 278 -11.40 -7.87 -16.14
N MET A 279 -12.15 -8.75 -16.81
CA MET A 279 -12.05 -9.08 -18.25
C MET A 279 -10.61 -9.17 -18.81
N LEU A 280 -10.24 -8.34 -19.80
CA LEU A 280 -8.92 -8.41 -20.44
C LEU A 280 -7.78 -8.02 -19.50
N GLY A 281 -8.08 -7.19 -18.49
CA GLY A 281 -7.13 -6.90 -17.43
C GLY A 281 -6.79 -8.16 -16.63
N ALA A 282 -7.78 -9.00 -16.33
CA ALA A 282 -7.60 -10.27 -15.62
C ALA A 282 -6.79 -11.28 -16.44
N ILE A 283 -7.07 -11.41 -17.74
CA ILE A 283 -6.28 -12.25 -18.65
C ILE A 283 -4.83 -11.77 -18.71
N ALA A 284 -4.59 -10.45 -18.77
CA ALA A 284 -3.23 -9.91 -18.76
C ALA A 284 -2.46 -10.25 -17.48
N TRP A 285 -3.14 -10.42 -16.33
CA TRP A 285 -2.50 -10.90 -15.10
C TRP A 285 -2.15 -12.38 -15.17
N GLY A 286 -2.96 -13.23 -15.83
CA GLY A 286 -2.57 -14.60 -16.12
C GLY A 286 -1.30 -14.65 -16.98
N ASP A 287 -1.26 -13.91 -18.10
CA ASP A 287 -0.06 -13.79 -18.95
C ASP A 287 1.16 -13.27 -18.16
N THR A 288 0.94 -12.33 -17.23
CA THR A 288 1.99 -11.76 -16.40
C THR A 288 2.56 -12.78 -15.42
N LEU A 289 1.70 -13.53 -14.73
CA LEU A 289 2.12 -14.57 -13.79
C LEU A 289 2.76 -15.76 -14.52
N TYR A 290 2.37 -16.05 -15.75
CA TYR A 290 3.02 -17.07 -16.57
C TYR A 290 4.50 -16.72 -16.83
N ASN A 291 4.79 -15.45 -17.13
CA ASN A 291 6.13 -15.01 -17.55
C ASN A 291 7.00 -14.49 -16.40
N ASN A 292 6.40 -13.96 -15.32
CA ASN A 292 7.16 -13.40 -14.20
C ASN A 292 7.67 -14.52 -13.28
N VAL A 293 8.95 -14.44 -12.91
CA VAL A 293 9.64 -15.45 -12.10
C VAL A 293 10.18 -14.91 -10.77
N ASP A 294 9.81 -13.68 -10.39
CA ASP A 294 10.35 -13.01 -9.20
C ASP A 294 9.25 -12.73 -8.15
N LEU A 295 8.00 -12.63 -8.59
CA LEU A 295 6.85 -12.36 -7.72
C LEU A 295 6.50 -13.59 -6.89
N LYS A 296 6.44 -13.40 -5.56
CA LYS A 296 6.17 -14.48 -4.59
C LYS A 296 4.79 -14.38 -3.98
N HIS A 297 4.34 -13.15 -3.73
CA HIS A 297 3.08 -12.88 -3.06
C HIS A 297 2.26 -11.91 -3.89
N ILE A 298 1.06 -12.32 -4.28
CA ILE A 298 0.14 -11.45 -5.00
C ILE A 298 -1.28 -11.51 -4.42
N ASN A 299 -1.83 -10.33 -4.16
CA ASN A 299 -3.24 -10.16 -3.84
C ASN A 299 -3.99 -9.52 -5.02
N LEU A 300 -4.89 -10.29 -5.62
CA LEU A 300 -5.77 -9.89 -6.72
C LEU A 300 -7.25 -9.92 -6.30
N SER A 301 -7.54 -9.98 -5.00
CA SER A 301 -8.90 -10.05 -4.48
C SER A 301 -9.77 -8.85 -4.92
N TRP A 302 -11.08 -9.03 -4.97
CA TRP A 302 -12.04 -7.97 -5.27
C TRP A 302 -11.84 -7.26 -6.63
N ASN A 303 -11.40 -7.99 -7.66
CA ASN A 303 -11.16 -7.44 -8.99
C ASN A 303 -12.13 -7.93 -10.07
N GLY A 304 -12.98 -8.91 -9.76
CA GLY A 304 -13.99 -9.44 -10.68
C GLY A 304 -13.40 -10.13 -11.90
N PHE A 305 -12.41 -11.00 -11.70
CA PHE A 305 -11.74 -11.76 -12.76
C PHE A 305 -12.71 -12.62 -13.60
N GLY A 306 -13.74 -13.20 -12.97
CA GLY A 306 -14.62 -14.16 -13.63
C GLY A 306 -13.93 -15.47 -13.99
N ASP A 307 -14.66 -16.37 -14.67
CA ASP A 307 -14.13 -17.68 -15.07
C ASP A 307 -13.03 -17.59 -16.12
N GLU A 308 -13.12 -16.66 -17.08
CA GLU A 308 -12.11 -16.46 -18.12
C GLU A 308 -10.76 -16.00 -17.55
N GLY A 309 -10.80 -15.02 -16.63
CA GLY A 309 -9.60 -14.57 -15.94
C GLY A 309 -9.00 -15.66 -15.05
N ALA A 310 -9.85 -16.41 -14.33
CA ALA A 310 -9.40 -17.54 -13.53
C ALA A 310 -8.79 -18.67 -14.36
N ALA A 311 -9.31 -18.94 -15.55
CA ALA A 311 -8.73 -19.91 -16.48
C ALA A 311 -7.32 -19.52 -16.91
N SER A 312 -7.12 -18.24 -17.27
CA SER A 312 -5.79 -17.71 -17.60
C SER A 312 -4.82 -17.76 -16.40
N ILE A 313 -5.30 -17.53 -15.18
CA ILE A 313 -4.50 -17.73 -13.96
C ILE A 313 -4.18 -19.22 -13.75
N GLY A 314 -5.11 -20.13 -14.04
CA GLY A 314 -4.87 -21.58 -14.03
C GLY A 314 -3.73 -21.97 -14.97
N GLU A 315 -3.77 -21.54 -16.23
CA GLU A 315 -2.69 -21.78 -17.20
C GLU A 315 -1.35 -21.21 -16.71
N ALA A 316 -1.35 -20.04 -16.07
CA ALA A 316 -0.15 -19.45 -15.49
C ALA A 316 0.43 -20.26 -14.33
N LEU A 317 -0.43 -20.78 -13.44
CA LEU A 317 -0.02 -21.57 -12.28
C LEU A 317 0.55 -22.95 -12.67
N GLU A 318 0.15 -23.50 -13.82
CA GLU A 318 0.69 -24.78 -14.30
C GLU A 318 2.20 -24.69 -14.58
N GLU A 319 2.69 -23.54 -15.05
CA GLU A 319 4.11 -23.31 -15.39
C GLU A 319 4.86 -22.47 -14.34
N ASN A 320 4.17 -21.57 -13.61
CA ASN A 320 4.82 -20.71 -12.63
C ASN A 320 5.27 -21.52 -11.40
N ASN A 321 6.56 -21.45 -11.09
CA ASN A 321 7.18 -22.16 -9.97
C ASN A 321 7.78 -21.23 -8.91
N THR A 322 7.40 -19.96 -8.89
CA THR A 322 7.98 -18.91 -8.03
C THR A 322 6.94 -18.29 -7.09
N LEU A 323 5.68 -18.26 -7.51
CA LEU A 323 4.58 -17.75 -6.72
C LEU A 323 4.29 -18.70 -5.55
N LEU A 324 4.27 -18.13 -4.36
CA LEU A 324 4.03 -18.81 -3.08
C LEU A 324 2.62 -18.55 -2.57
N THR A 325 2.10 -17.33 -2.73
CA THR A 325 0.77 -16.98 -2.24
C THR A 325 -0.04 -16.23 -3.30
N LEU A 326 -1.25 -16.71 -3.56
CA LEU A 326 -2.20 -16.11 -4.48
C LEU A 326 -3.55 -15.91 -3.80
N ASP A 327 -3.98 -14.65 -3.70
CA ASP A 327 -5.31 -14.30 -3.21
C ASP A 327 -6.22 -13.85 -4.36
N LEU A 328 -7.25 -14.66 -4.63
CA LEU A 328 -8.32 -14.44 -5.60
C LEU A 328 -9.69 -14.31 -4.93
N THR A 329 -9.75 -13.97 -3.64
CA THR A 329 -11.00 -13.75 -2.89
C THR A 329 -11.93 -12.75 -3.59
N CYS A 330 -13.23 -12.99 -3.59
CA CYS A 330 -14.24 -12.08 -4.17
C CYS A 330 -14.01 -11.69 -5.65
N ASN A 331 -13.68 -12.66 -6.52
CA ASN A 331 -13.41 -12.42 -7.94
C ASN A 331 -14.49 -12.91 -8.91
N ARG A 332 -15.64 -13.37 -8.40
CA ARG A 332 -16.75 -13.94 -9.20
C ARG A 332 -16.34 -15.18 -10.00
N ILE A 333 -15.46 -16.00 -9.42
CA ILE A 333 -14.99 -17.27 -9.99
C ILE A 333 -16.04 -18.34 -9.72
N GLY A 334 -16.59 -18.91 -10.79
CA GLY A 334 -17.56 -19.99 -10.77
C GLY A 334 -16.89 -21.36 -10.92
N PHE A 335 -17.70 -22.34 -11.34
CA PHE A 335 -17.25 -23.72 -11.55
C PHE A 335 -16.13 -23.82 -12.58
N GLU A 336 -16.30 -23.19 -13.75
CA GLU A 336 -15.35 -23.31 -14.87
C GLU A 336 -13.98 -22.72 -14.52
N GLY A 337 -13.94 -21.55 -13.87
CA GLY A 337 -12.70 -20.97 -13.38
C GLY A 337 -12.05 -21.81 -12.28
N SER A 338 -12.84 -22.32 -11.33
CA SER A 338 -12.33 -23.19 -10.27
C SER A 338 -11.77 -24.51 -10.80
N ARG A 339 -12.36 -25.09 -11.85
CA ARG A 339 -11.87 -26.29 -12.55
C ARG A 339 -10.52 -26.05 -13.20
N ALA A 340 -10.35 -24.90 -13.86
CA ALA A 340 -9.08 -24.55 -14.48
C ALA A 340 -7.95 -24.41 -13.44
N ILE A 341 -8.24 -23.75 -12.31
CA ILE A 341 -7.31 -23.64 -11.19
C ILE A 341 -7.02 -25.02 -10.58
N ALA A 342 -8.04 -25.87 -10.42
CA ALA A 342 -7.87 -27.24 -9.91
C ALA A 342 -6.90 -28.04 -10.78
N LYS A 343 -7.08 -28.02 -12.10
CA LYS A 343 -6.15 -28.69 -13.03
C LYS A 343 -4.71 -28.20 -12.84
N ALA A 344 -4.51 -26.89 -12.69
CA ALA A 344 -3.19 -26.31 -12.48
C ALA A 344 -2.56 -26.74 -11.15
N LEU A 345 -3.34 -26.84 -10.07
CA LEU A 345 -2.88 -27.36 -8.78
C LEU A 345 -2.41 -28.81 -8.85
N GLY A 346 -2.91 -29.59 -9.82
CA GLY A 346 -2.45 -30.95 -10.09
C GLY A 346 -0.98 -31.03 -10.56
N ASN A 347 -0.42 -29.93 -11.07
CA ASN A 347 0.94 -29.87 -11.61
C ASN A 347 1.84 -28.85 -10.87
N ASN A 348 1.26 -27.89 -10.15
CA ASN A 348 2.03 -26.84 -9.46
C ASN A 348 2.72 -27.37 -8.18
N SER A 349 4.01 -27.05 -8.03
CA SER A 349 4.83 -27.48 -6.89
C SER A 349 5.46 -26.32 -6.09
N SER A 350 5.02 -25.08 -6.32
CA SER A 350 5.53 -23.88 -5.62
C SER A 350 4.52 -23.22 -4.70
N LEU A 351 3.23 -23.22 -5.07
CA LEU A 351 2.21 -22.46 -4.37
C LEU A 351 1.95 -23.06 -2.98
N GLU A 352 2.02 -22.21 -1.96
CA GLU A 352 1.85 -22.56 -0.55
C GLU A 352 0.48 -22.13 -0.03
N SER A 353 -0.09 -21.04 -0.55
CA SER A 353 -1.42 -20.56 -0.15
C SER A 353 -2.24 -20.10 -1.34
N LEU A 354 -3.46 -20.63 -1.45
CA LEU A 354 -4.46 -20.20 -2.42
C LEU A 354 -5.74 -19.77 -1.70
N ALA A 355 -6.13 -18.52 -1.89
CA ALA A 355 -7.40 -18.01 -1.40
C ALA A 355 -8.40 -17.81 -2.55
N LEU A 356 -9.52 -18.50 -2.46
CA LEU A 356 -10.66 -18.45 -3.37
C LEU A 356 -11.97 -18.13 -2.62
N SER A 357 -11.88 -17.68 -1.37
CA SER A 357 -13.00 -17.31 -0.53
C SER A 357 -13.97 -16.34 -1.22
N GLN A 358 -15.25 -16.42 -0.86
CA GLN A 358 -16.31 -15.52 -1.31
C GLN A 358 -16.43 -15.43 -2.85
N ASN A 359 -16.09 -16.51 -3.54
CA ASN A 359 -16.39 -16.73 -4.95
C ASN A 359 -17.58 -17.69 -5.08
N PRO A 360 -18.37 -17.60 -6.17
CA PRO A 360 -19.44 -18.56 -6.46
C PRO A 360 -18.91 -19.93 -6.92
N VAL A 361 -17.88 -20.46 -6.25
CA VAL A 361 -17.35 -21.80 -6.46
C VAL A 361 -18.44 -22.80 -6.06
N THR A 362 -18.75 -23.73 -6.96
CA THR A 362 -19.74 -24.77 -6.66
C THR A 362 -19.14 -25.83 -5.74
N THR A 363 -20.00 -26.63 -5.10
CA THR A 363 -19.55 -27.80 -4.34
C THR A 363 -18.70 -28.74 -5.19
N GLN A 364 -19.07 -28.92 -6.45
CA GLN A 364 -18.29 -29.70 -7.42
C GLN A 364 -16.93 -29.07 -7.70
N GLY A 365 -16.84 -27.74 -7.83
CA GLY A 365 -15.57 -27.05 -7.98
C GLY A 365 -14.64 -27.24 -6.78
N ALA A 366 -15.20 -27.26 -5.56
CA ALA A 366 -14.44 -27.57 -4.35
C ALA A 366 -13.91 -29.01 -4.34
N VAL A 367 -14.73 -29.99 -4.76
CA VAL A 367 -14.29 -31.39 -4.93
C VAL A 367 -13.16 -31.47 -5.95
N GLU A 368 -13.29 -30.82 -7.11
CA GLU A 368 -12.25 -30.86 -8.15
C GLU A 368 -10.91 -30.27 -7.69
N LEU A 369 -10.94 -29.17 -6.93
CA LEU A 369 -9.73 -28.58 -6.32
C LEU A 369 -9.02 -29.59 -5.42
N LEU A 370 -9.76 -30.30 -4.56
CA LEU A 370 -9.19 -31.29 -3.64
C LEU A 370 -8.74 -32.55 -4.38
N THR A 371 -9.49 -33.04 -5.37
CA THR A 371 -9.10 -34.22 -6.16
C THR A 371 -7.77 -33.99 -6.89
N HIS A 372 -7.60 -32.84 -7.55
CA HIS A 372 -6.33 -32.55 -8.24
C HIS A 372 -5.18 -32.32 -7.26
N LEU A 373 -5.47 -31.71 -6.11
CA LEU A 373 -4.48 -31.56 -5.04
C LEU A 373 -4.04 -32.92 -4.46
N GLN A 374 -4.97 -33.86 -4.32
CA GLN A 374 -4.69 -35.22 -3.85
C GLN A 374 -3.80 -36.00 -4.82
N ILE A 375 -3.96 -35.78 -6.12
CA ILE A 375 -3.13 -36.42 -7.16
C ILE A 375 -1.69 -35.87 -7.15
N ASN A 376 -1.49 -34.64 -6.69
CA ASN A 376 -0.19 -33.97 -6.71
C ASN A 376 0.59 -34.15 -5.40
N ASP A 377 1.40 -35.20 -5.35
CA ASP A 377 2.31 -35.48 -4.23
C ASP A 377 3.42 -34.42 -4.04
N GLU A 378 3.76 -33.67 -5.10
CA GLU A 378 4.80 -32.62 -5.07
C GLU A 378 4.26 -31.24 -4.68
N SER A 379 2.94 -31.11 -4.52
CA SER A 379 2.29 -29.85 -4.17
C SER A 379 2.79 -29.33 -2.83
N LYS A 380 3.14 -28.04 -2.76
CA LYS A 380 3.51 -27.35 -1.52
C LYS A 380 2.34 -26.65 -0.84
N LEU A 381 1.12 -26.79 -1.36
CA LEU A 381 -0.04 -26.06 -0.87
C LEU A 381 -0.35 -26.42 0.59
N GLN A 382 -0.22 -25.47 1.49
CA GLN A 382 -0.51 -25.60 2.91
C GLN A 382 -1.90 -25.08 3.24
N GLU A 383 -2.36 -24.04 2.54
CA GLU A 383 -3.66 -23.42 2.80
C GLU A 383 -4.50 -23.31 1.53
N LEU A 384 -5.71 -23.87 1.57
CA LEU A 384 -6.76 -23.66 0.59
C LEU A 384 -7.96 -23.02 1.27
N LEU A 385 -8.21 -21.74 0.96
CA LEU A 385 -9.28 -20.95 1.57
C LEU A 385 -10.47 -20.82 0.62
N LEU A 386 -11.62 -21.36 1.01
CA LEU A 386 -12.92 -21.30 0.35
C LEU A 386 -14.00 -20.81 1.32
N GLU A 387 -13.67 -19.84 2.20
CA GLU A 387 -14.65 -19.25 3.11
C GLU A 387 -15.84 -18.69 2.34
N GLY A 388 -17.07 -19.01 2.76
CA GLY A 388 -18.29 -18.62 2.05
C GLY A 388 -18.75 -19.60 0.96
N THR A 389 -17.96 -20.62 0.63
CA THR A 389 -18.37 -21.73 -0.26
C THR A 389 -18.85 -22.92 0.55
N GLN A 390 -20.02 -23.44 0.22
CA GLN A 390 -20.51 -24.69 0.82
C GLN A 390 -19.85 -25.90 0.17
N VAL A 391 -19.55 -26.93 0.97
CA VAL A 391 -18.95 -28.19 0.50
C VAL A 391 -19.88 -29.38 0.75
N THR A 392 -19.66 -30.47 0.02
CA THR A 392 -20.33 -31.76 0.23
C THR A 392 -19.51 -32.64 1.18
N SER A 393 -20.12 -33.71 1.70
CA SER A 393 -19.40 -34.71 2.51
C SER A 393 -18.23 -35.34 1.75
N GLU A 394 -18.37 -35.50 0.43
CA GLU A 394 -17.29 -35.99 -0.44
C GLU A 394 -16.03 -35.10 -0.37
N ALA A 395 -16.20 -33.78 -0.30
CA ALA A 395 -15.06 -32.88 -0.15
C ALA A 395 -14.39 -33.02 1.23
N ASP A 396 -15.17 -33.29 2.29
CA ASP A 396 -14.62 -33.54 3.62
C ASP A 396 -13.85 -34.86 3.68
N ASP A 397 -14.38 -35.90 3.05
CA ASP A 397 -13.73 -37.20 2.93
C ASP A 397 -12.37 -37.05 2.21
N LEU A 398 -12.35 -36.33 1.08
CA LEU A 398 -11.10 -35.99 0.36
C LEU A 398 -10.13 -35.16 1.22
N TYR A 399 -10.65 -34.19 1.99
CA TYR A 399 -9.82 -33.38 2.87
C TYR A 399 -9.14 -34.21 3.96
N GLU A 400 -9.88 -35.12 4.61
CA GLU A 400 -9.30 -36.00 5.64
C GLU A 400 -8.30 -37.02 5.04
N GLU A 401 -8.55 -37.52 3.83
CA GLU A 401 -7.57 -38.33 3.09
C GLU A 401 -6.27 -37.55 2.83
N ILE A 402 -6.37 -36.31 2.35
CA ILE A 402 -5.20 -35.44 2.11
C ILE A 402 -4.47 -35.19 3.43
N ARG A 403 -5.19 -34.89 4.52
CA ARG A 403 -4.59 -34.69 5.85
C ARG A 403 -3.90 -35.93 6.41
N GLY A 404 -4.35 -37.12 6.03
CA GLY A 404 -3.68 -38.38 6.36
C GLY A 404 -2.21 -38.40 5.91
N PHE A 405 -1.90 -37.74 4.79
CA PHE A 405 -0.54 -37.62 4.26
C PHE A 405 0.09 -36.24 4.55
N ARG A 406 -0.73 -35.20 4.71
CA ARG A 406 -0.33 -33.79 4.85
C ARG A 406 -0.97 -33.16 6.10
N SER A 407 -0.43 -33.46 7.27
CA SER A 407 -1.03 -33.06 8.56
C SER A 407 -1.16 -31.54 8.75
N GLU A 408 -0.30 -30.74 8.10
CA GLU A 408 -0.31 -29.28 8.15
C GLU A 408 -1.28 -28.65 7.13
N PHE A 409 -1.89 -29.44 6.23
CA PHE A 409 -2.80 -28.92 5.22
C PHE A 409 -4.11 -28.42 5.85
N LYS A 410 -4.42 -27.16 5.57
CA LYS A 410 -5.57 -26.44 6.08
C LYS A 410 -6.55 -26.14 4.94
N PHE A 411 -7.73 -26.72 5.07
CA PHE A 411 -8.86 -26.43 4.20
C PHE A 411 -9.91 -25.65 4.99
N VAL A 412 -10.20 -24.42 4.55
CA VAL A 412 -11.22 -23.57 5.20
C VAL A 412 -12.38 -23.41 4.24
N HIS A 413 -13.61 -23.69 4.68
CA HIS A 413 -14.80 -23.59 3.84
C HIS A 413 -15.99 -22.97 4.61
N GLY A 414 -17.03 -22.56 3.89
CA GLY A 414 -18.23 -21.89 4.41
C GLY A 414 -19.28 -22.81 5.05
N GLY A 415 -18.91 -24.04 5.45
CA GLY A 415 -19.82 -25.06 5.98
C GLY A 415 -20.29 -26.08 4.93
N HIS A 416 -21.24 -26.95 5.32
CA HIS A 416 -21.71 -28.06 4.48
C HIS A 416 -23.06 -27.76 3.82
N VAL A 417 -23.29 -28.35 2.65
CA VAL A 417 -24.64 -28.41 2.06
C VAL A 417 -25.49 -29.35 2.91
N ILE A 418 -26.42 -28.78 3.66
CA ILE A 418 -27.54 -29.53 4.25
C ILE A 418 -28.50 -29.79 3.08
N SER A 419 -28.67 -31.04 2.65
CA SER A 419 -29.52 -31.36 1.50
C SER A 419 -30.95 -30.79 1.65
N PRO A 420 -31.67 -30.50 0.54
CA PRO A 420 -33.05 -30.00 0.60
C PRO A 420 -34.11 -31.01 1.08
N ASP A 421 -33.75 -32.21 1.54
CA ASP A 421 -34.70 -33.30 1.81
C ASP A 421 -35.03 -33.54 3.29
N THR A 422 -34.78 -32.54 4.15
CA THR A 422 -35.23 -32.59 5.56
C THR A 422 -36.23 -31.49 5.95
N LEU A 423 -37.07 -31.05 5.02
CA LEU A 423 -38.43 -30.58 5.36
C LEU A 423 -39.38 -31.78 5.53
N ALA A 424 -38.97 -32.77 6.34
CA ALA A 424 -39.96 -33.61 6.99
C ALA A 424 -40.66 -32.71 8.01
N PHE A 425 -41.86 -32.25 7.66
CA PHE A 425 -42.84 -31.74 8.61
C PHE A 425 -42.93 -32.73 9.78
N LYS A 426 -42.18 -32.49 10.86
CA LYS A 426 -42.63 -32.88 12.19
C LYS A 426 -43.84 -32.01 12.48
N THR A 427 -44.98 -32.42 11.95
CA THR A 427 -46.27 -32.12 12.54
C THR A 427 -46.20 -32.64 13.97
N VAL A 428 -45.82 -31.76 14.89
CA VAL A 428 -46.03 -31.95 16.31
C VAL A 428 -47.54 -32.10 16.47
N LYS A 429 -48.00 -33.34 16.72
CA LYS A 429 -49.36 -33.58 17.19
C LYS A 429 -49.55 -32.72 18.46
N PRO A 430 -50.59 -31.88 18.55
CA PRO A 430 -50.84 -31.15 19.78
C PRO A 430 -51.21 -32.15 20.87
N GLU A 431 -50.46 -32.09 21.97
CA GLU A 431 -50.76 -32.81 23.21
C GLU A 431 -52.19 -32.48 23.66
N GLU A 432 -53.01 -33.51 23.82
CA GLU A 432 -54.30 -33.42 24.51
C GLU A 432 -54.07 -32.99 25.96
N LYS A 433 -54.19 -31.70 26.24
CA LYS A 433 -54.31 -31.19 27.61
C LYS A 433 -55.66 -31.58 28.18
N ASN A 434 -55.59 -32.63 28.97
CA ASN A 434 -56.59 -33.12 29.91
C ASN A 434 -56.98 -31.99 30.91
N CYS A 435 -58.04 -31.23 30.61
CA CYS A 435 -58.67 -30.31 31.56
C CYS A 435 -59.90 -30.98 32.19
N ARG A 436 -59.69 -31.67 33.32
CA ARG A 436 -60.76 -32.01 34.27
C ARG A 436 -60.91 -30.89 35.31
N SER A 437 -62.05 -30.20 35.22
CA SER A 437 -62.97 -29.80 36.30
C SER A 437 -62.43 -29.27 37.65
N SER A 438 -62.81 -28.03 37.97
CA SER A 438 -63.41 -27.64 39.27
C SER A 438 -64.32 -26.43 38.99
N LYS A 439 -65.66 -26.55 39.01
CA LYS A 439 -66.57 -26.45 40.17
C LYS A 439 -66.32 -25.25 41.08
N SER A 440 -67.08 -24.18 40.84
CA SER A 440 -67.97 -23.54 41.82
C SER A 440 -69.01 -22.70 41.08
#